data_AF-A6NWU3-F1
#
_entry.id   AF-A6NWU3-F1
#
_cell.length_a   1.000
_cell.length_b   1.000
_cell.length_c   1.000
_cell.angle_alpha   90.00
_cell.angle_beta   90.00
_cell.angle_gamma   90.00
#
_symmetry.space_group_name_H-M   'P 1'
#
loop_
_entity.id
_entity.type
_entity.pdbx_description
1 polymer ?
#
loop_
_entity_poly.entity_id
_entity_poly.type
_entity_poly.pdbx_seq_one_letter_code
_entity_poly.pdbx_strand_id
1 'polypeptide(L)' 'GETYMAFFPTVEDGKDVEDVDLDEEYGLIIMKVVEENGEEQLSTLDSDEELELVYQQFMEQLFADEEEDQ' A
#
# COMPACT_ATOMS: atom_id res chain seq x y z
N GLY A 1 3.62 12.92 12.92
CA GLY A 1 2.95 11.64 12.64
C GLY A 1 3.22 11.39 11.18
N GLU A 2 3.62 10.19 10.82
CA GLU A 2 3.96 9.86 9.44
C GLU A 2 2.72 9.38 8.71
N THR A 3 2.55 9.78 7.46
CA THR A 3 1.43 9.36 6.61
C THR A 3 1.98 8.56 5.45
N TYR A 4 1.38 7.40 5.18
CA TYR A 4 1.74 6.51 4.08
C TYR A 4 0.53 6.29 3.20
N MET A 5 0.78 6.14 1.90
CA MET A 5 -0.23 5.90 0.88
C MET A 5 0.16 4.67 0.08
N ALA A 6 -0.77 3.73 -0.06
CA ALA A 6 -0.57 2.50 -0.82
C ALA A 6 -1.48 2.46 -2.05
N PHE A 7 -0.96 1.96 -3.17
CA PHE A 7 -1.65 1.90 -4.46
C PHE A 7 -1.56 0.51 -5.06
N PHE A 8 -2.68 0.02 -5.58
CA PHE A 8 -2.70 -1.14 -6.45
C PHE A 8 -2.40 -0.71 -7.88
N PRO A 9 -1.38 -1.29 -8.53
CA PRO A 9 -1.15 -1.02 -9.95
C PRO A 9 -2.38 -1.48 -10.76
N THR A 10 -2.71 -0.74 -11.82
CA THR A 10 -3.83 -1.11 -12.70
C THR A 10 -3.54 -2.45 -13.35
N VAL A 11 -4.41 -3.43 -13.10
CA VAL A 11 -4.39 -4.74 -13.75
C VAL A 11 -4.94 -4.66 -15.17
N GLU A 12 -4.50 -5.59 -16.04
CA GLU A 12 -5.03 -5.72 -17.41
C GLU A 12 -6.58 -5.82 -17.40
N ASP A 13 -7.20 -5.21 -18.41
CA ASP A 13 -8.65 -5.06 -18.61
C ASP A 13 -9.47 -6.28 -18.12
N GLY A 14 -10.21 -6.10 -17.02
CA GLY A 14 -11.29 -7.01 -16.61
C GLY A 14 -11.08 -7.83 -15.33
N LYS A 15 -10.05 -7.55 -14.53
CA LYS A 15 -9.93 -8.08 -13.15
C LYS A 15 -10.24 -6.97 -12.14
N ASP A 16 -11.07 -7.28 -11.15
CA ASP A 16 -11.31 -6.37 -10.03
C ASP A 16 -10.06 -6.27 -9.15
N VAL A 17 -9.89 -5.12 -8.48
CA VAL A 17 -8.71 -4.87 -7.61
C VAL A 17 -8.61 -5.84 -6.43
N GLU A 18 -9.72 -6.48 -6.07
CA GLU A 18 -9.82 -7.50 -5.02
C GLU A 18 -9.34 -8.88 -5.51
N ASP A 19 -9.38 -9.15 -6.82
CA ASP A 19 -8.88 -10.38 -7.46
C ASP A 19 -7.38 -10.31 -7.81
N VAL A 20 -6.71 -9.24 -7.37
CA VAL A 20 -5.30 -9.00 -7.64
C VAL A 20 -4.48 -9.85 -6.68
N ASP A 21 -3.94 -10.94 -7.21
CA ASP A 21 -2.95 -11.77 -6.51
C ASP A 21 -1.73 -10.90 -6.16
N LEU A 22 -1.66 -10.49 -4.89
CA LEU A 22 -0.56 -9.70 -4.32
C LEU A 22 0.75 -10.49 -4.23
N ASP A 23 0.72 -11.80 -4.50
CA ASP A 23 1.82 -12.71 -4.25
C ASP A 23 3.00 -12.51 -5.22
N GLU A 24 2.80 -12.29 -6.54
CA GLU A 24 3.94 -12.32 -7.48
C GLU A 24 3.90 -11.40 -8.73
N GLU A 25 2.74 -10.97 -9.24
CA GLU A 25 2.68 -10.20 -10.52
C GLU A 25 2.20 -8.74 -10.36
N TYR A 26 1.43 -8.44 -9.31
CA TYR A 26 0.91 -7.09 -9.03
C TYR A 26 1.28 -6.67 -7.61
N GLY A 27 2.50 -6.16 -7.46
CA GLY A 27 2.99 -5.68 -6.15
C GLY A 27 2.29 -4.40 -5.68
N LEU A 28 2.09 -4.27 -4.37
CA LEU A 28 1.60 -3.05 -3.73
C LEU A 28 2.66 -1.93 -3.81
N ILE A 29 2.27 -0.75 -4.30
CA ILE A 29 3.16 0.42 -4.34
C ILE A 29 2.90 1.26 -3.09
N ILE A 30 3.89 1.36 -2.20
CA ILE A 30 3.79 2.15 -0.97
C ILE A 30 4.67 3.40 -1.10
N MET A 31 4.12 4.57 -0.77
CA MET A 31 4.82 5.85 -0.75
C MET A 31 4.57 6.59 0.57
N LYS A 32 5.56 7.35 1.02
CA LYS A 32 5.50 8.19 2.21
C LYS A 32 5.08 9.60 1.82
N VAL A 33 4.14 10.18 2.55
CA VAL A 33 3.72 11.58 2.36
C VAL A 33 4.64 12.46 3.21
N VAL A 34 5.32 13.40 2.57
CA VAL A 34 6.21 14.37 3.20
C VAL A 34 5.72 15.78 2.92
N GLU A 35 5.64 16.62 3.95
CA GLU A 35 5.31 18.04 3.78
C GLU A 35 6.61 18.80 3.46
N GLU A 36 6.72 19.33 2.25
CA GLU A 36 7.86 20.12 1.85
C GLU A 36 7.39 21.40 1.14
N ASN A 37 7.87 22.55 1.62
CA ASN A 37 7.47 23.88 1.15
C ASN A 37 5.97 24.21 1.29
N GLY A 38 5.29 23.57 2.26
CA GLY A 38 3.86 23.75 2.49
C GLY A 38 2.97 22.95 1.53
N GLU A 39 3.55 22.04 0.76
CA GLU A 39 2.85 21.10 -0.12
C GLU A 39 3.14 19.65 0.32
N GLU A 40 2.14 18.78 0.21
CA GLU A 40 2.31 17.35 0.43
C GLU A 40 2.93 16.71 -0.82
N GLN A 41 4.09 16.08 -0.65
CA GLN A 41 4.81 15.37 -1.70
C GLN A 41 4.89 13.88 -1.38
N LEU A 42 4.96 13.04 -2.41
CA LEU A 42 5.15 11.60 -2.26
C LEU A 42 6.64 11.26 -2.39
N SER A 43 7.19 10.63 -1.36
CA SER A 43 8.56 10.16 -1.30
C SER A 43 8.62 8.64 -1.24
N THR A 44 9.73 8.07 -1.70
CA THR A 44 10.08 6.68 -1.39
C THR A 44 10.41 6.53 0.09
N LEU A 45 10.30 5.31 0.60
CA LEU A 45 10.61 5.00 1.98
C LEU A 45 12.12 5.05 2.22
N ASP A 46 12.50 5.39 3.46
CA ASP A 46 13.89 5.66 3.81
C ASP A 46 14.69 4.36 3.97
N SER A 47 14.01 3.21 4.18
CA SER A 47 14.64 1.89 4.41
C SER A 47 13.69 0.73 4.11
N ASP A 48 14.25 -0.44 3.76
CA ASP A 48 13.49 -1.67 3.52
C ASP A 48 12.75 -2.14 4.79
N GLU A 49 13.32 -1.94 5.98
CA GLU A 49 12.66 -2.26 7.26
C GLU A 49 11.40 -1.43 7.49
N GLU A 50 11.42 -0.14 7.12
CA GLU A 50 10.25 0.74 7.18
C GLU A 50 9.19 0.27 6.20
N LEU A 51 9.59 -0.13 4.99
CA LEU A 51 8.71 -0.67 3.96
C LEU A 51 8.03 -1.95 4.41
N GLU A 52 8.78 -2.89 4.99
CA GLU A 52 8.21 -4.15 5.46
C GLU A 52 7.20 -3.91 6.59
N LEU A 53 7.50 -3.03 7.54
CA LEU A 53 6.57 -2.68 8.63
C LEU A 53 5.29 -2.01 8.12
N VAL A 54 5.41 -1.08 7.18
CA VAL A 54 4.26 -0.39 6.59
C VAL A 54 3.44 -1.35 5.74
N TYR A 55 4.10 -2.22 4.96
CA TYR A 55 3.46 -3.28 4.19
C TYR A 55 2.65 -4.22 5.08
N GLN A 56 3.24 -4.75 6.17
CA GLN A 56 2.54 -5.63 7.10
C GLN A 56 1.30 -4.96 7.68
N GLN A 57 1.40 -3.68 8.08
CA GLN A 57 0.24 -2.92 8.58
C GLN A 57 -0.85 -2.75 7.52
N PHE A 58 -0.49 -2.45 6.27
CA PHE A 58 -1.47 -2.37 5.18
C PHE A 58 -2.14 -3.71 4.93
N MET A 59 -1.38 -4.81 4.92
CA MET A 59 -1.93 -6.16 4.79
C MET A 59 -2.87 -6.46 5.96
N GLU A 60 -2.43 -6.27 7.21
CA GLU A 60 -3.28 -6.46 8.38
C GLU A 60 -4.58 -5.65 8.28
N GLN A 61 -4.55 -4.40 7.81
CA GLN A 61 -5.76 -3.60 7.64
C GLN A 61 -6.64 -4.02 6.46
N LEU A 62 -6.05 -4.41 5.33
CA LEU A 62 -6.79 -4.87 4.15
C LEU A 62 -7.50 -6.20 4.42
N PHE A 63 -6.83 -7.12 5.13
CA PHE A 63 -7.35 -8.43 5.47
C PHE A 63 -8.14 -8.44 6.79
N ALA A 64 -8.02 -7.41 7.64
CA ALA A 64 -8.84 -7.30 8.85
C ALA A 64 -10.33 -7.19 8.54
N ASP A 65 -10.71 -6.54 7.42
CA ASP A 65 -12.11 -6.49 6.99
C ASP A 65 -12.61 -7.86 6.46
N GLU A 66 -11.74 -8.74 5.93
CA GLU A 66 -12.14 -10.09 5.51
C GLU A 66 -12.45 -11.03 6.69
N GLU A 67 -11.89 -10.79 7.87
CA GLU A 67 -12.22 -11.58 9.07
C GLU A 67 -13.54 -11.18 9.74
N GLU A 68 -14.10 -9.99 9.45
CA GLU A 68 -15.39 -9.54 10.00
C GLU A 68 -16.62 -10.19 9.33
N ASP A 69 -16.45 -10.84 8.17
CA ASP A 69 -17.52 -11.50 7.40
C ASP A 69 -17.67 -13.03 7.68
N GLN A 70 -17.12 -13.56 8.79
CA GLN A 70 -17.29 -14.97 9.22
C GLN A 70 -18.32 -15.19 10.35
#